data_AF-A0A7K6NFI0-F1
#
_entry.id   AF-A0A7K6NFI0-F1
#
_cell.length_a   1.000
_cell.length_b   1.000
_cell.length_c   1.000
_cell.angle_alpha   90.00
_cell.angle_beta   90.00
_cell.angle_gamma   90.00
#
_symmetry.space_group_name_H-M   'P 1'
#
loop_
_entity.id
_entity.type
_entity.pdbx_description
1 polymer ?
#
loop_
_entity_poly.entity_id
_entity_poly.type
_entity_poly.pdbx_seq_one_letter_code
_entity_poly.pdbx_strand_id
1 'polypeptide(L)'
;EVGTWESPEVRGVQPLPRTYHTSSAAVGDCLYVFGGGDKGAEPVKDQRLHNFLPNACVLPFLATLTWSQPDTHGDPPSPRQGHVVAAVGTKLFVHGGLAGDVFFSDLFCIDIKDMRWVKIPATGDVPGGRASHSSAVFKDHVYIFGGIGAEGTLDTTYKYDTEKQQWTLLRFESPLPAGRLDHAMCVVPWRAGTGGGAGAVTWDNEAGQGEDTAEPLPGDRGEQGSAEAPVVHLLLVFGGMDTCGEMFRDCVVSLIQ
;
A
#
# COMPACT_ATOMS: atom_id res chain seq x y z
N GLU A 1 -11.12 -19.80 13.88
CA GLU A 1 -10.72 -18.90 14.99
C GLU A 1 -11.59 -17.65 14.90
N VAL A 2 -12.10 -17.13 16.02
CA VAL A 2 -12.86 -15.87 16.06
C VAL A 2 -11.92 -14.83 16.66
N GLY A 3 -11.58 -13.79 15.88
CA GLY A 3 -10.82 -12.66 16.39
C GLY A 3 -11.70 -11.71 17.20
N THR A 4 -11.10 -11.00 18.16
CA THR A 4 -11.74 -9.94 18.95
C THR A 4 -11.18 -8.57 18.56
N TRP A 5 -12.03 -7.55 18.61
CA TRP A 5 -11.58 -6.16 18.58
C TRP A 5 -11.38 -5.69 20.01
N GLU A 6 -10.22 -5.10 20.28
CA GLU A 6 -9.84 -4.64 21.62
C GLU A 6 -9.30 -3.21 21.54
N SER A 7 -9.56 -2.43 22.58
CA SER A 7 -8.96 -1.11 22.77
C SER A 7 -7.88 -1.24 23.85
N PRO A 8 -6.62 -1.50 23.46
CA PRO A 8 -5.57 -1.74 24.45
C PRO A 8 -5.24 -0.46 25.21
N GLU A 9 -4.78 -0.61 26.45
CA GLU A 9 -4.21 0.50 27.21
C GLU A 9 -2.90 0.93 26.54
N VAL A 10 -2.84 2.17 26.08
CA VAL A 10 -1.65 2.75 25.43
C VAL A 10 -1.00 3.80 26.33
N ARG A 11 0.33 3.86 26.31
CA ARG A 11 1.14 4.81 27.09
C ARG A 11 1.89 5.78 26.18
N GLY A 12 2.47 6.82 26.77
CA GLY A 12 3.33 7.77 26.07
C GLY A 12 2.59 8.91 25.37
N VAL A 13 3.30 9.61 24.49
CA VAL A 13 2.81 10.83 23.82
C VAL A 13 2.14 10.45 22.50
N GLN A 14 0.81 10.45 22.51
CA GLN A 14 0.02 10.08 21.33
C GLN A 14 -0.01 11.21 20.29
N PRO A 15 -0.12 10.87 18.99
CA PRO A 15 -0.41 11.85 17.96
C PRO A 15 -1.77 12.54 18.23
N LEU A 16 -1.89 13.79 17.80
CA LEU A 16 -3.20 14.44 17.72
C LEU A 16 -4.15 13.64 16.80
N PRO A 17 -5.48 13.71 17.04
CA PRO A 17 -6.48 13.13 16.15
C PRO A 17 -6.22 13.57 14.70
N ARG A 18 -6.29 12.62 13.76
CA ARG A 18 -5.96 12.86 12.36
C ARG A 18 -6.75 11.98 11.41
N THR A 19 -6.93 12.46 10.18
CA THR A 19 -7.57 11.74 9.06
C THR A 19 -6.59 11.52 7.90
N TYR A 20 -7.06 10.89 6.81
CA TYR A 20 -6.29 10.47 5.63
C TYR A 20 -5.31 9.31 5.90
N HIS A 21 -5.79 8.10 5.61
CA HIS A 21 -5.26 6.83 6.11
C HIS A 21 -3.89 6.40 5.56
N THR A 22 -3.42 6.99 4.46
CA THR A 22 -2.11 6.68 3.87
C THR A 22 -0.94 7.35 4.60
N SER A 23 -1.20 7.98 5.76
CA SER A 23 -0.22 8.69 6.60
C SER A 23 0.61 7.78 7.52
N SER A 24 0.51 6.46 7.37
CA SER A 24 1.22 5.50 8.21
C SER A 24 1.85 4.34 7.45
N ALA A 25 2.92 3.78 8.01
CA ALA A 25 3.59 2.59 7.51
C ALA A 25 4.21 1.80 8.66
N ALA A 26 4.40 0.49 8.48
CA ALA A 26 5.08 -0.35 9.46
C ALA A 26 6.51 -0.67 9.00
N VAL A 27 7.46 -0.62 9.94
CA VAL A 27 8.82 -1.14 9.75
C VAL A 27 9.11 -2.10 10.90
N GLY A 28 9.27 -3.38 10.59
CA GLY A 28 9.30 -4.43 11.62
C GLY A 28 7.99 -4.42 12.44
N ASP A 29 8.12 -4.46 13.76
CA ASP A 29 6.98 -4.44 14.68
C ASP A 29 6.50 -3.03 15.03
N CYS A 30 7.01 -2.01 14.35
CA CYS A 30 6.79 -0.60 14.71
C CYS A 30 5.89 0.07 13.67
N LEU A 31 4.77 0.63 14.12
CA LEU A 31 3.95 1.51 13.30
C LEU A 31 4.52 2.93 13.36
N TYR A 32 4.67 3.58 12.21
CA TYR A 32 5.08 4.97 12.08
C TYR A 32 3.96 5.80 11.47
N VAL A 33 3.77 7.02 11.98
CA VAL A 33 2.73 7.96 11.53
C VAL A 33 3.35 9.33 11.35
N PHE A 34 3.09 9.96 10.20
CA PHE A 34 3.57 11.31 9.87
C PHE A 34 2.49 12.10 9.13
N GLY A 35 2.26 13.35 9.53
CA GLY A 35 1.25 14.23 8.93
C GLY A 35 -0.18 13.71 9.09
N GLY A 36 -1.06 14.09 8.17
CA GLY A 36 -2.49 13.75 8.18
C GLY A 36 -3.38 14.99 8.21
N GLY A 37 -4.69 14.81 8.11
CA GLY A 37 -5.67 15.91 8.18
C GLY A 37 -6.11 16.21 9.60
N ASP A 38 -6.34 17.48 9.93
CA ASP A 38 -6.94 17.94 11.20
C ASP A 38 -8.42 18.27 11.00
N LYS A 39 -8.73 19.26 10.15
CA LYS A 39 -10.09 19.72 9.88
C LYS A 39 -10.28 20.11 8.42
N GLY A 40 -11.16 19.41 7.72
CA GLY A 40 -11.44 19.68 6.31
C GLY A 40 -10.18 19.49 5.45
N ALA A 41 -9.76 20.55 4.76
CA ALA A 41 -8.56 20.55 3.93
C ALA A 41 -7.25 20.83 4.69
N GLU A 42 -7.33 21.18 5.97
CA GLU A 42 -6.18 21.60 6.76
C GLU A 42 -5.42 20.40 7.34
N PRO A 43 -4.09 20.32 7.11
CA PRO A 43 -3.28 19.28 7.71
C PRO A 43 -3.03 19.51 9.21
N VAL A 44 -2.66 18.46 9.92
CA VAL A 44 -2.08 18.59 11.27
C VAL A 44 -0.82 19.45 11.19
N LYS A 45 -0.66 20.39 12.12
CA LYS A 45 0.45 21.36 12.10
C LYS A 45 1.76 20.79 12.62
N ASP A 46 1.73 19.69 13.35
CA ASP A 46 2.94 19.04 13.84
C ASP A 46 3.68 18.34 12.70
N GLN A 47 4.98 18.59 12.60
CA GLN A 47 5.88 17.87 11.69
C GLN A 47 6.61 16.73 12.42
N ARG A 48 5.99 16.17 13.47
CA ARG A 48 6.61 15.12 14.27
C ARG A 48 6.36 13.77 13.62
N LEU A 49 7.40 12.94 13.59
CA LEU A 49 7.24 11.52 13.36
C LEU A 49 6.75 10.90 14.68
N HIS A 50 5.66 10.15 14.63
CA HIS A 50 5.16 9.37 15.76
C HIS A 50 5.45 7.92 15.47
N ASN A 51 5.87 7.16 16.47
CA ASN A 51 5.92 5.71 16.36
C ASN A 51 5.09 5.07 17.47
N PHE A 52 4.61 3.87 17.18
CA PHE A 52 3.90 3.03 18.11
C PHE A 52 4.63 1.70 18.19
N LEU A 53 5.19 1.46 19.37
CA LEU A 53 5.98 0.27 19.67
C LEU A 53 5.13 -0.65 20.55
N PRO A 54 4.89 -1.91 20.14
CA PRO A 54 4.70 -2.97 21.11
C PRO A 54 6.05 -3.16 21.79
N ASN A 55 6.25 -2.59 22.98
CA ASN A 55 7.53 -2.77 23.65
C ASN A 55 7.78 -4.27 23.85
N ALA A 56 8.89 -4.76 23.28
CA ALA A 56 9.56 -5.98 23.71
C ALA A 56 10.07 -5.74 25.13
N CYS A 57 9.16 -5.72 26.10
CA CYS A 57 9.53 -5.83 27.49
C CYS A 57 10.21 -7.20 27.62
N VAL A 58 11.39 -7.24 28.25
CA VAL A 58 12.20 -8.47 28.43
C VAL A 58 11.37 -9.58 29.11
N LEU A 59 10.26 -9.18 29.74
CA LEU A 59 9.25 -10.05 30.30
C LEU A 59 7.98 -9.98 29.44
N PRO A 60 7.54 -11.09 28.80
CA PRO A 60 6.38 -11.09 27.90
C PRO A 60 5.05 -10.70 28.57
N PHE A 61 4.99 -10.71 29.91
CA PHE A 61 3.82 -10.28 30.68
C PHE A 61 3.77 -8.77 30.98
N LEU A 62 4.80 -8.00 30.59
CA LEU A 62 4.87 -6.54 30.79
C LEU A 62 4.95 -5.76 29.46
N ALA A 63 4.62 -6.39 28.33
CA ALA A 63 4.59 -5.70 27.05
C ALA A 63 3.57 -4.56 27.10
N THR A 64 4.05 -3.31 27.10
CA THR A 64 3.19 -2.12 27.05
C THR A 64 3.19 -1.53 25.66
N LEU A 65 2.01 -1.34 25.09
CA LEU A 65 1.86 -0.60 23.84
C LEU A 65 2.12 0.89 24.09
N THR A 66 3.12 1.46 23.41
CA THR A 66 3.60 2.80 23.73
C THR A 66 3.75 3.65 22.47
N TRP A 67 3.14 4.83 22.50
CA TRP A 67 3.39 5.89 21.56
C TRP A 67 4.62 6.70 21.97
N SER A 68 5.48 7.01 21.01
CA SER A 68 6.59 7.93 21.24
C SER A 68 6.78 8.88 20.07
N GLN A 69 7.47 9.98 20.34
CA GLN A 69 7.86 10.99 19.36
C GLN A 69 9.38 11.02 19.32
N PRO A 70 10.02 10.17 18.50
CA PRO A 70 11.47 10.20 18.36
C PRO A 70 11.92 11.59 17.91
N ASP A 71 13.06 12.02 18.45
CA ASP A 71 13.75 13.18 17.90
C ASP A 71 14.23 12.85 16.48
N THR A 72 13.99 13.78 15.57
CA THR A 72 14.40 13.65 14.18
C THR A 72 15.34 14.79 13.81
N HIS A 73 16.17 14.55 12.81
CA HIS A 73 17.18 15.49 12.32
C HIS A 73 16.93 15.84 10.85
N GLY A 74 17.56 16.90 10.37
CA GLY A 74 17.33 17.39 9.00
C GLY A 74 16.01 18.15 8.87
N ASP A 75 15.56 18.33 7.63
CA ASP A 75 14.39 19.13 7.30
C ASP A 75 13.19 18.22 6.97
N PRO A 76 12.19 18.10 7.85
CA PRO A 76 11.02 17.28 7.59
C PRO A 76 10.12 17.91 6.51
N PRO A 77 9.25 17.10 5.86
CA PRO A 77 8.22 17.64 4.98
C PRO A 77 7.34 18.66 5.69
N SER A 78 6.88 19.68 4.96
CA SER A 78 5.82 20.60 5.43
C SER A 78 4.56 19.84 5.87
N PRO A 79 3.76 20.40 6.81
CA PRO A 79 2.42 19.90 7.11
C PRO A 79 1.62 19.60 5.84
N ARG A 80 1.01 18.42 5.78
CA ARG A 80 0.31 17.90 4.61
C ARG A 80 -0.65 16.76 4.96
N GLN A 81 -1.68 16.60 4.15
CA GLN A 81 -2.64 15.50 4.22
C GLN A 81 -2.79 14.80 2.88
N GLY A 82 -3.34 13.58 2.87
CA GLY A 82 -3.53 12.80 1.63
C GLY A 82 -2.21 12.42 0.93
N HIS A 83 -1.07 12.54 1.61
CA HIS A 83 0.21 11.98 1.15
C HIS A 83 0.27 10.49 1.43
N VAL A 84 1.20 9.80 0.79
CA VAL A 84 1.51 8.41 1.11
C VAL A 84 2.75 8.32 1.99
N VAL A 85 2.76 7.35 2.91
CA VAL A 85 3.94 6.90 3.64
C VAL A 85 4.18 5.43 3.25
N ALA A 86 5.36 5.13 2.71
CA ALA A 86 5.73 3.80 2.25
C ALA A 86 7.02 3.33 2.91
N ALA A 87 7.05 2.10 3.44
CA ALA A 87 8.22 1.53 4.07
C ALA A 87 9.01 0.63 3.10
N VAL A 88 10.29 0.89 2.91
CA VAL A 88 11.22 0.04 2.15
C VAL A 88 12.47 -0.21 3.01
N GLY A 89 12.67 -1.45 3.44
CA GLY A 89 13.73 -1.77 4.40
C GLY A 89 13.54 -0.99 5.72
N THR A 90 14.53 -0.15 6.08
CA THR A 90 14.47 0.74 7.26
C THR A 90 14.07 2.17 6.93
N LYS A 91 13.69 2.44 5.68
CA LYS A 91 13.40 3.79 5.21
C LYS A 91 11.90 3.99 5.06
N LEU A 92 11.43 5.13 5.53
CA LEU A 92 10.07 5.62 5.28
C LEU A 92 10.14 6.69 4.20
N PHE A 93 9.38 6.48 3.13
CA PHE A 93 9.23 7.42 2.02
C PHE A 93 7.91 8.15 2.14
N VAL A 94 7.94 9.48 2.03
CA VAL A 94 6.77 10.35 2.08
C VAL A 94 6.64 11.05 0.73
N HIS A 95 5.53 10.83 0.03
CA HIS A 95 5.29 11.43 -1.28
C HIS A 95 3.96 12.17 -1.34
N GLY A 96 4.01 13.35 -1.96
CA GLY A 96 2.84 14.15 -2.29
C GLY A 96 2.12 14.71 -1.07
N GLY A 97 0.80 14.85 -1.21
CA GLY A 97 -0.10 15.46 -0.23
C GLY A 97 -0.58 16.85 -0.64
N LEU A 98 -1.45 17.42 0.20
CA LEU A 98 -2.08 18.72 0.04
C LEU A 98 -1.95 19.53 1.33
N ALA A 99 -1.74 20.84 1.20
CA ALA A 99 -1.97 21.81 2.27
C ALA A 99 -2.57 23.09 1.68
N GLY A 100 -3.78 23.45 2.14
CA GLY A 100 -4.58 24.49 1.47
C GLY A 100 -4.81 24.12 0.01
N ASP A 101 -4.35 24.98 -0.90
CA ASP A 101 -4.48 24.77 -2.36
C ASP A 101 -3.19 24.20 -3.01
N VAL A 102 -2.18 23.86 -2.21
CA VAL A 102 -0.87 23.43 -2.72
C VAL A 102 -0.76 21.90 -2.73
N PHE A 103 -0.78 21.33 -3.93
CA PHE A 103 -0.44 19.92 -4.15
C PHE A 103 1.08 19.72 -4.19
N PHE A 104 1.60 18.89 -3.30
CA PHE A 104 3.01 18.56 -3.26
C PHE A 104 3.34 17.44 -4.25
N SER A 105 4.52 17.50 -4.86
CA SER A 105 5.12 16.46 -5.71
C SER A 105 6.46 15.96 -5.17
N ASP A 106 6.87 16.45 -4.00
CA ASP A 106 8.16 16.09 -3.45
C ASP A 106 8.16 14.71 -2.78
N LEU A 107 9.34 14.11 -2.79
CA LEU A 107 9.65 12.86 -2.14
C LEU A 107 10.62 13.14 -1.00
N PHE A 108 10.28 12.70 0.21
CA PHE A 108 11.16 12.70 1.36
C PHE A 108 11.43 11.28 1.81
N CYS A 109 12.57 11.09 2.45
CA CYS A 109 12.97 9.85 3.09
C CYS A 109 13.43 10.14 4.52
N ILE A 110 13.10 9.25 5.44
CA ILE A 110 13.76 9.16 6.75
C ILE A 110 14.19 7.72 7.00
N ASP A 111 15.45 7.52 7.39
CA ASP A 111 15.93 6.21 7.83
C ASP A 111 15.72 6.07 9.34
N ILE A 112 15.02 5.02 9.79
CA ILE A 112 14.73 4.85 11.22
C ILE A 112 16.00 4.52 12.04
N LYS A 113 17.12 4.23 11.38
CA LYS A 113 18.41 3.97 12.03
C LYS A 113 19.08 5.23 12.57
N ASP A 114 18.92 6.36 11.88
CA ASP A 114 19.55 7.64 12.24
C ASP A 114 18.54 8.78 12.44
N MET A 115 17.25 8.51 12.19
CA MET A 115 16.13 9.45 12.30
C MET A 115 16.36 10.76 11.55
N ARG A 116 17.06 10.72 10.41
CA ARG A 116 17.38 11.90 9.60
C ARG A 116 16.48 12.01 8.36
N TRP A 117 15.75 13.11 8.27
CA TRP A 117 15.01 13.50 7.08
C TRP A 117 15.94 13.96 5.96
N VAL A 118 15.64 13.50 4.75
CA VAL A 118 16.30 13.90 3.51
C VAL A 118 15.22 14.15 2.47
N LYS A 119 15.20 15.36 1.88
CA LYS A 119 14.45 15.62 0.66
C LYS A 119 15.18 14.96 -0.50
N ILE A 120 14.54 13.99 -1.14
CA ILE A 120 15.12 13.26 -2.25
C ILE A 120 15.00 14.11 -3.53
N PRO A 121 16.09 14.30 -4.29
CA PRO A 121 16.02 14.97 -5.59
C PRO A 121 15.06 14.25 -6.53
N ALA A 122 14.16 15.01 -7.15
CA ALA A 122 13.23 14.47 -8.12
C ALA A 122 13.95 14.22 -9.46
N THR A 123 14.09 12.96 -9.86
CA THR A 123 14.73 12.57 -11.13
C THR A 123 13.88 11.56 -11.92
N GLY A 124 14.11 11.48 -13.22
CA GLY A 124 13.34 10.61 -14.13
C GLY A 124 11.98 11.19 -14.51
N ASP A 125 10.98 10.33 -14.66
CA ASP A 125 9.60 10.73 -14.96
C ASP A 125 8.91 11.17 -13.66
N VAL A 126 9.19 12.38 -13.21
CA VAL A 126 8.73 12.88 -11.91
C VAL A 126 7.20 13.05 -11.89
N PRO A 127 6.49 12.46 -10.90
CA PRO A 127 5.05 12.67 -10.75
C PRO A 127 4.71 14.15 -10.50
N GLY A 128 3.64 14.65 -11.14
CA GLY A 128 3.04 15.92 -10.77
C GLY A 128 2.46 15.90 -9.34
N GLY A 129 2.21 17.11 -8.80
CA GLY A 129 1.68 17.28 -7.44
C GLY A 129 0.32 16.60 -7.27
N ARG A 130 0.16 15.84 -6.18
CA ARG A 130 -1.02 15.00 -5.97
C ARG A 130 -1.31 14.69 -4.50
N ALA A 131 -2.58 14.45 -4.18
CA ALA A 131 -3.05 13.98 -2.88
C ALA A 131 -4.09 12.86 -3.04
N SER A 132 -4.46 12.19 -1.95
CA SER A 132 -5.41 11.07 -1.91
C SER A 132 -5.10 9.95 -2.92
N HIS A 133 -3.82 9.80 -3.25
CA HIS A 133 -3.29 8.70 -4.04
C HIS A 133 -2.90 7.55 -3.12
N SER A 134 -2.78 6.35 -3.67
CA SER A 134 -2.34 5.19 -2.92
C SER A 134 -0.99 4.69 -3.37
N SER A 135 -0.28 4.06 -2.43
CA SER A 135 1.03 3.48 -2.66
C SER A 135 1.06 2.01 -2.27
N ALA A 136 1.93 1.25 -2.92
CA ALA A 136 2.27 -0.10 -2.53
C ALA A 136 3.76 -0.33 -2.75
N VAL A 137 4.34 -1.21 -1.95
CA VAL A 137 5.77 -1.52 -2.00
C VAL A 137 5.95 -2.94 -2.49
N PHE A 138 6.89 -3.12 -3.41
CA PHE A 138 7.38 -4.43 -3.80
C PHE A 138 8.87 -4.36 -4.02
N LYS A 139 9.62 -5.24 -3.36
CA LYS A 139 11.09 -5.21 -3.31
C LYS A 139 11.60 -3.82 -2.89
N ASP A 140 12.48 -3.23 -3.68
CA ASP A 140 13.11 -1.93 -3.54
C ASP A 140 12.36 -0.82 -4.30
N HIS A 141 11.10 -1.06 -4.69
CA HIS A 141 10.28 -0.12 -5.45
C HIS A 141 9.06 0.36 -4.67
N VAL A 142 8.79 1.66 -4.76
CA VAL A 142 7.52 2.27 -4.32
C VAL A 142 6.67 2.55 -5.55
N TYR A 143 5.48 1.96 -5.60
CA TYR A 143 4.50 2.22 -6.64
C TYR A 143 3.48 3.23 -6.12
N ILE A 144 3.06 4.16 -6.96
CA ILE A 144 1.93 5.06 -6.69
C ILE A 144 0.94 5.03 -7.84
N PHE A 145 -0.35 5.14 -7.54
CA PHE A 145 -1.40 5.27 -8.54
C PHE A 145 -2.40 6.35 -8.16
N GLY A 146 -2.84 7.07 -9.19
CA GLY A 146 -3.96 8.01 -9.13
C GLY A 146 -3.81 9.15 -8.14
N GLY A 147 -4.89 9.42 -7.43
CA GLY A 147 -5.10 10.60 -6.59
C GLY A 147 -5.80 11.74 -7.31
N ILE A 148 -5.71 12.92 -6.72
CA ILE A 148 -6.19 14.19 -7.27
C ILE A 148 -5.03 15.19 -7.34
N GLY A 149 -4.94 15.91 -8.45
CA GLY A 149 -4.03 17.03 -8.63
C GLY A 149 -4.81 18.31 -8.99
N ALA A 150 -4.09 19.34 -9.44
CA ALA A 150 -4.69 20.64 -9.78
C ALA A 150 -5.77 20.55 -10.88
N GLU A 151 -5.63 19.61 -11.81
CA GLU A 151 -6.52 19.44 -12.97
C GLU A 151 -7.59 18.35 -12.77
N GLY A 152 -7.73 17.80 -11.56
CA GLY A 152 -8.70 16.76 -11.24
C GLY A 152 -8.06 15.40 -10.94
N THR A 153 -8.84 14.33 -11.13
CA THR A 153 -8.37 12.97 -10.81
C THR A 153 -7.27 12.50 -11.76
N LEU A 154 -6.37 11.68 -11.21
CA LEU A 154 -5.21 11.16 -11.92
C LEU A 154 -5.40 9.66 -12.16
N ASP A 155 -4.97 9.19 -13.32
CA ASP A 155 -4.99 7.80 -13.78
C ASP A 155 -3.56 7.26 -14.03
N THR A 156 -2.57 7.97 -13.53
CA THR A 156 -1.15 7.69 -13.80
C THR A 156 -0.55 6.80 -12.72
N THR A 157 0.23 5.80 -13.16
CA THR A 157 1.02 4.92 -12.28
C THR A 157 2.50 5.25 -12.40
N TYR A 158 3.15 5.48 -11.27
CA TYR A 158 4.60 5.68 -11.23
C TYR A 158 5.27 4.64 -10.34
N LYS A 159 6.52 4.34 -10.68
CA LYS A 159 7.42 3.53 -9.87
C LYS A 159 8.63 4.36 -9.48
N TYR A 160 8.95 4.39 -8.19
CA TYR A 160 10.21 4.91 -7.70
C TYR A 160 11.16 3.75 -7.38
N ASP A 161 12.34 3.76 -7.99
CA ASP A 161 13.44 2.84 -7.71
C ASP A 161 14.31 3.43 -6.60
N THR A 162 14.31 2.79 -5.42
CA THR A 162 14.98 3.34 -4.23
C THR A 162 16.51 3.24 -4.32
N GLU A 163 17.03 2.29 -5.09
CA GLU A 163 18.47 2.14 -5.31
C GLU A 163 18.99 3.17 -6.33
N LYS A 164 18.29 3.32 -7.45
CA LYS A 164 18.66 4.29 -8.50
C LYS A 164 18.21 5.71 -8.20
N GLN A 165 17.32 5.87 -7.23
CA GLN A 165 16.69 7.13 -6.86
C GLN A 165 16.00 7.84 -8.02
N GLN A 166 15.21 7.08 -8.79
CA GLN A 166 14.61 7.56 -10.03
C GLN A 166 13.15 7.14 -10.16
N TRP A 167 12.31 8.08 -10.61
CA TRP A 167 10.94 7.81 -11.00
C TRP A 167 10.84 7.30 -12.43
N THR A 168 9.90 6.40 -12.67
CA THR A 168 9.52 5.90 -14.01
C THR A 168 8.00 5.94 -14.14
N LEU A 169 7.50 6.55 -15.22
CA LEU A 169 6.09 6.49 -15.57
C LEU A 169 5.81 5.12 -16.20
N LEU A 170 4.96 4.33 -15.55
CA LEU A 170 4.55 3.04 -16.08
C LEU A 170 3.47 3.27 -17.15
N ARG A 171 3.65 2.61 -18.30
CA ARG A 171 2.68 2.64 -19.40
C ARG A 171 2.05 1.27 -19.55
N PHE A 172 0.74 1.25 -19.73
CA PHE A 172 -0.05 0.04 -19.92
C PHE A 172 -0.82 0.10 -21.23
N GLU A 173 -1.21 -1.05 -21.74
CA GLU A 173 -2.11 -1.16 -22.88
C GLU A 173 -3.55 -0.83 -22.45
N SER A 174 -4.34 -0.31 -23.38
CA SER A 174 -5.74 0.04 -23.13
C SER A 174 -6.62 -1.21 -22.95
N PRO A 175 -7.72 -1.14 -22.16
CA PRO A 175 -8.22 0.04 -21.46
C PRO A 175 -7.45 0.34 -20.16
N LEU A 176 -7.17 1.63 -19.93
CA LEU A 176 -6.56 2.09 -18.68
C LEU A 176 -7.63 2.27 -17.59
N PRO A 177 -7.30 2.03 -16.31
CA PRO A 177 -8.20 2.37 -15.22
C PRO A 177 -8.51 3.88 -15.21
N ALA A 178 -9.76 4.23 -14.94
CA ALA A 178 -10.14 5.64 -14.75
C ALA A 178 -9.42 6.27 -13.56
N GLY A 179 -9.15 7.58 -13.68
CA GLY A 179 -8.50 8.35 -12.64
C GLY A 179 -9.36 8.46 -11.38
N ARG A 180 -8.75 8.23 -10.22
CA ARG A 180 -9.49 8.05 -8.95
C ARG A 180 -8.67 8.45 -7.73
N LEU A 181 -9.38 8.91 -6.70
CA LEU A 181 -8.83 9.20 -5.38
C LEU A 181 -9.43 8.26 -4.31
N ASP A 182 -8.81 8.20 -3.13
CA ASP A 182 -9.29 7.45 -1.97
C ASP A 182 -9.52 5.94 -2.22
N HIS A 183 -8.77 5.36 -3.17
CA HIS A 183 -8.79 3.94 -3.50
C HIS A 183 -7.77 3.17 -2.64
N ALA A 184 -7.93 1.85 -2.53
CA ALA A 184 -6.93 0.98 -1.91
C ALA A 184 -5.95 0.44 -2.96
N MET A 185 -4.68 0.26 -2.59
CA MET A 185 -3.69 -0.42 -3.42
C MET A 185 -2.90 -1.42 -2.59
N CYS A 186 -2.65 -2.62 -3.11
CA CYS A 186 -1.80 -3.62 -2.47
C CYS A 186 -1.09 -4.50 -3.50
N VAL A 187 -0.04 -5.20 -3.05
CA VAL A 187 0.68 -6.20 -3.86
C VAL A 187 0.37 -7.58 -3.32
N VAL A 188 -0.05 -8.49 -4.19
CA VAL A 188 -0.40 -9.86 -3.85
C VAL A 188 0.47 -10.85 -4.63
N PRO A 189 1.18 -11.79 -3.97
CA PRO A 189 1.86 -12.87 -4.66
C PRO A 189 0.82 -13.83 -5.28
N TRP A 190 0.98 -14.14 -6.56
CA TRP A 190 0.09 -15.00 -7.32
C TRP A 190 0.86 -16.15 -7.94
N ARG A 191 0.44 -17.37 -7.62
CA ARG A 191 0.96 -18.59 -8.24
C ARG A 191 0.07 -18.92 -9.43
N ALA A 192 0.60 -18.75 -10.64
CA ALA A 192 -0.10 -19.18 -11.84
C ALA A 192 -0.18 -20.72 -11.83
N GLY A 193 -1.34 -21.29 -11.51
CA GLY A 193 -1.49 -22.74 -11.45
C GLY A 193 -1.19 -23.40 -12.80
N THR A 194 -0.28 -24.38 -12.83
CA THR A 194 -0.21 -25.37 -13.91
C THR A 194 -1.28 -26.42 -13.64
N GLY A 195 -2.52 -26.18 -14.07
CA GLY A 195 -3.61 -27.11 -13.81
C GLY A 195 -4.95 -26.73 -14.44
N GLY A 196 -5.15 -27.17 -15.69
CA GLY A 196 -6.42 -27.74 -16.17
C GLY A 196 -7.57 -26.79 -16.48
N GLY A 197 -7.77 -26.53 -17.79
CA GLY A 197 -9.08 -26.30 -18.40
C GLY A 197 -9.87 -25.08 -17.91
N ALA A 198 -10.05 -24.11 -18.78
CA ALA A 198 -11.21 -23.23 -18.73
C ALA A 198 -12.49 -24.07 -18.90
N GLY A 199 -12.93 -24.73 -17.82
CA GLY A 199 -14.31 -25.14 -17.66
C GLY A 199 -15.08 -23.86 -17.36
N ALA A 200 -15.73 -23.32 -18.39
CA ALA A 200 -16.82 -22.38 -18.19
C ALA A 200 -17.72 -22.96 -17.10
N VAL A 201 -17.86 -22.24 -15.99
CA VAL A 201 -18.84 -22.58 -14.95
C VAL A 201 -20.20 -22.30 -15.58
N THR A 202 -20.76 -23.29 -16.28
CA THR A 202 -22.16 -23.30 -16.65
C THR A 202 -22.96 -23.67 -15.41
N TRP A 203 -23.80 -22.74 -14.96
CA TRP A 203 -24.77 -23.00 -13.91
C TRP A 203 -25.94 -23.78 -14.52
N ASP A 204 -25.77 -25.08 -14.70
CA ASP A 204 -26.86 -25.96 -15.09
C ASP A 204 -27.39 -26.71 -13.86
N ASN A 205 -28.67 -26.46 -13.56
CA ASN A 205 -29.47 -27.16 -12.56
C ASN A 205 -29.53 -28.66 -12.87
N GLU A 206 -29.07 -29.52 -11.97
CA GLU A 206 -29.39 -30.94 -12.05
C GLU A 206 -30.52 -31.33 -11.10
N ALA A 207 -31.62 -31.77 -11.70
CA ALA A 207 -32.52 -32.75 -11.13
C ALA A 207 -32.13 -34.14 -11.68
N GLY A 208 -31.99 -35.13 -10.80
CA GLY A 208 -32.21 -36.55 -11.15
C GLY A 208 -30.99 -37.47 -11.14
N GLN A 209 -30.88 -38.23 -10.04
CA GLN A 209 -30.57 -39.67 -9.89
C GLN A 209 -29.89 -40.44 -11.04
N GLY A 210 -28.86 -41.24 -10.68
CA GLY A 210 -28.42 -42.42 -11.43
C GLY A 210 -27.16 -43.07 -10.86
N GLU A 211 -27.23 -44.36 -10.55
CA GLU A 211 -26.19 -45.19 -9.92
C GLU A 211 -25.11 -45.71 -10.91
N ASP A 212 -23.97 -46.09 -10.30
CA ASP A 212 -23.22 -47.35 -10.49
C ASP A 212 -21.94 -47.47 -11.37
N THR A 213 -20.92 -48.04 -10.70
CA THR A 213 -19.77 -48.84 -11.15
C THR A 213 -18.65 -48.27 -12.05
N ALA A 214 -17.42 -48.26 -11.51
CA ALA A 214 -16.33 -49.22 -11.83
C ALA A 214 -14.93 -48.56 -11.73
N GLU A 215 -14.08 -49.09 -10.84
CA GLU A 215 -12.62 -48.85 -10.85
C GLU A 215 -11.91 -49.67 -11.95
N PRO A 216 -10.75 -49.20 -12.43
CA PRO A 216 -9.57 -50.06 -12.35
C PRO A 216 -8.23 -49.35 -12.02
N LEU A 217 -7.56 -49.89 -10.99
CA LEU A 217 -6.12 -50.18 -10.77
C LEU A 217 -4.99 -49.24 -11.24
N PRO A 218 -3.86 -49.18 -10.48
CA PRO A 218 -2.90 -48.07 -10.51
C PRO A 218 -1.83 -48.21 -11.60
N GLY A 219 -1.79 -47.25 -12.51
CA GLY A 219 -0.69 -47.03 -13.45
C GLY A 219 0.37 -46.10 -12.86
N ASP A 220 1.55 -46.67 -12.68
CA ASP A 220 2.88 -46.07 -12.60
C ASP A 220 2.96 -44.53 -12.75
N ARG A 221 3.01 -43.82 -11.61
CA ARG A 221 3.33 -42.38 -11.58
C ARG A 221 4.79 -42.24 -11.18
N GLY A 222 5.65 -42.15 -12.20
CA GLY A 222 6.99 -41.64 -12.04
C GLY A 222 6.96 -40.30 -11.33
N GLU A 223 7.89 -40.12 -10.39
CA GLU A 223 8.15 -38.85 -9.72
C GLU A 223 8.53 -37.78 -10.75
N GLN A 224 7.52 -37.10 -11.29
CA GLN A 224 7.71 -35.79 -11.89
C GLN A 224 7.92 -34.82 -10.73
N GLY A 225 9.17 -34.47 -10.47
CA GLY A 225 9.49 -33.32 -9.65
C GLY A 225 8.70 -32.12 -10.18
N SER A 226 7.68 -31.69 -9.45
CA SER A 226 6.89 -30.54 -9.85
C SER A 226 7.81 -29.33 -9.75
N ALA A 227 8.18 -28.77 -10.89
CA ALA A 227 8.72 -27.42 -10.91
C ALA A 227 7.62 -26.53 -10.31
N GLU A 228 7.88 -25.94 -9.14
CA GLU A 228 6.95 -24.99 -8.54
C GLU A 228 6.64 -23.91 -9.57
N ALA A 229 5.36 -23.69 -9.83
CA ALA A 229 4.94 -22.68 -10.79
C ALA A 229 5.50 -21.29 -10.38
N PRO A 230 5.95 -20.48 -11.34
CA PRO A 230 6.55 -19.19 -11.03
C PRO A 230 5.56 -18.31 -10.28
N VAL A 231 6.02 -17.70 -9.18
CA VAL A 231 5.26 -16.70 -8.44
C VAL A 231 5.39 -15.36 -9.16
N VAL A 232 4.27 -14.82 -9.63
CA VAL A 232 4.19 -13.44 -10.13
C VAL A 232 3.57 -12.55 -9.05
N HIS A 233 3.70 -11.23 -9.18
CA HIS A 233 3.15 -10.30 -8.20
C HIS A 233 2.13 -9.39 -8.88
N LEU A 234 0.95 -9.32 -8.27
CA LEU A 234 -0.18 -8.54 -8.76
C LEU A 234 -0.26 -7.24 -7.99
N LEU A 235 -0.15 -6.11 -8.67
CA LEU A 235 -0.49 -4.80 -8.13
C LEU A 235 -2.00 -4.59 -8.31
N LEU A 236 -2.75 -4.66 -7.21
CA LEU A 236 -4.20 -4.53 -7.17
C LEU A 236 -4.60 -3.12 -6.75
N VAL A 237 -5.58 -2.55 -7.44
CA VAL A 237 -6.27 -1.32 -7.04
C VAL A 237 -7.75 -1.61 -6.94
N PHE A 238 -8.37 -1.17 -5.84
CA PHE A 238 -9.79 -1.40 -5.57
C PHE A 238 -10.48 -0.14 -5.06
N GLY A 239 -11.70 0.09 -5.54
CA GLY A 239 -12.55 1.18 -5.07
C GLY A 239 -12.04 2.56 -5.47
N GLY A 240 -12.27 3.52 -4.56
CA GLY A 240 -12.06 4.94 -4.79
C GLY A 240 -13.22 5.61 -5.49
N MET A 241 -13.04 6.89 -5.79
CA MET A 241 -14.08 7.72 -6.39
C MET A 241 -13.48 8.79 -7.31
N ASP A 242 -14.34 9.42 -8.11
CA ASP A 242 -14.01 10.63 -8.85
C ASP A 242 -14.34 11.91 -8.06
N THR A 243 -14.13 13.09 -8.67
CA THR A 243 -14.46 14.38 -8.06
C THR A 243 -15.96 14.68 -7.96
N CYS A 244 -16.80 13.93 -8.68
CA CYS A 244 -18.25 14.06 -8.67
C CYS A 244 -18.91 13.23 -7.57
N GLY A 245 -18.17 12.34 -6.92
CA GLY A 245 -18.70 11.44 -5.90
C GLY A 245 -19.00 10.03 -6.41
N GLU A 246 -18.74 9.73 -7.68
CA GLU A 246 -19.00 8.42 -8.25
C GLU A 246 -17.96 7.41 -7.75
N MET A 247 -18.43 6.40 -7.03
CA MET A 247 -17.58 5.34 -6.48
C MET A 247 -17.35 4.24 -7.50
N PHE A 248 -16.09 3.89 -7.71
CA PHE A 248 -15.71 2.77 -8.55
C PHE A 248 -15.95 1.45 -7.80
N ARG A 249 -16.55 0.48 -8.49
CA ARG A 249 -16.84 -0.87 -7.95
C ARG A 249 -15.95 -1.96 -8.57
N ASP A 250 -15.01 -1.55 -9.40
CA ASP A 250 -14.06 -2.43 -10.07
C ASP A 250 -12.88 -2.79 -9.16
N CYS A 251 -12.18 -3.84 -9.58
CA CYS A 251 -10.86 -4.22 -9.07
C CYS A 251 -9.96 -4.33 -10.30
N VAL A 252 -8.94 -3.48 -10.37
CA VAL A 252 -7.99 -3.47 -11.49
C VAL A 252 -6.66 -4.03 -11.05
N VAL A 253 -6.02 -4.78 -11.94
CA VAL A 253 -4.80 -5.52 -11.63
C VAL A 253 -3.76 -5.32 -12.72
N SER A 254 -2.50 -5.20 -12.30
CA SER A 254 -1.36 -5.24 -13.20
C SER A 254 -0.29 -6.19 -12.68
N LEU A 255 0.50 -6.76 -13.57
CA LEU A 255 1.66 -7.58 -13.21
C LEU A 255 2.86 -6.68 -12.97
N ILE A 256 3.55 -6.89 -11.85
CA ILE A 256 4.80 -6.21 -11.53
C ILE A 256 5.93 -7.25 -11.37
N GLN A 257 7.14 -6.84 -11.75
CA GLN A 257 8.35 -7.67 -11.75
C GLN A 257 9.43 -7.02 -10.89
#